data_AF-A0A7C4CYZ6-F1
#
_entry.id   AF-A0A7C4CYZ6-F1
#
_cell.length_a   1.000
_cell.length_b   1.000
_cell.length_c   1.000
_cell.angle_alpha   90.00
_cell.angle_beta   90.00
_cell.angle_gamma   90.00
#
_symmetry.space_group_name_H-M   'P 1'
#
loop_
_entity.id
_entity.type
_entity.pdbx_description
1 polymer ?
#
loop_
_entity_poly.entity_id
_entity_poly.type
_entity_poly.pdbx_seq_one_letter_code
_entity_poly.pdbx_strand_id
1 'polypeptide(L)'
;MQRLLALLAVVAVVGSGAQPLEIVVDPEWPDYDDAITLYIGGTWDSLCTPRDPKVSVEGATVRVRLSVPGGACPKVSLPLRLEVPLGRLARGLYEIVVEVVDPSGAARILGSREFYVAQPNWLYWMSNRPLAWEDFLAPPPRQRGEAVAQVCLSLTYEYGATARAEPGGPGLLVRLTEVRVHNRVDRNRSWALPEHRRPDVLEHEQIHFDINEVYRRLLQEELDRLAARLELRAFGVEEAWQKLREEVDKVYMRFWRKCQEVHDLFDKEVRERGPMAQREWRERVNRWLRNPREAPQP
;
A
#
# COMPACT_ATOMS: atom_id res chain seq x y z
N MET A 1 0.42 41.14 15.85
CA MET A 1 1.28 40.26 15.02
C MET A 1 0.42 39.61 13.95
N GLN A 2 0.30 40.27 12.79
CA GLN A 2 -0.48 39.81 11.64
C GLN A 2 0.24 38.62 10.97
N ARG A 3 -0.47 37.50 10.83
CA ARG A 3 -0.04 36.36 10.03
C ARG A 3 -0.30 36.68 8.56
N LEU A 4 0.76 36.75 7.75
CA LEU A 4 0.64 36.78 6.29
C LEU A 4 -0.02 35.48 5.82
N LEU A 5 -1.23 35.59 5.27
CA LEU A 5 -1.84 34.58 4.42
C LEU A 5 -1.19 34.71 3.04
N ALA A 6 -0.37 33.73 2.66
CA ALA A 6 0.07 33.59 1.28
C ALA A 6 -1.12 33.07 0.45
N LEU A 7 -1.78 33.97 -0.29
CA LEU A 7 -2.71 33.59 -1.34
C LEU A 7 -1.90 32.92 -2.47
N LEU A 8 -2.02 31.59 -2.61
CA LEU A 8 -1.69 30.92 -3.85
C LEU A 8 -2.74 31.33 -4.89
N ALA A 9 -2.33 32.17 -5.84
CA ALA A 9 -3.12 32.49 -7.01
C ALA A 9 -3.11 31.28 -7.96
N VAL A 10 -4.19 30.53 -8.01
CA VAL A 10 -4.44 29.53 -9.05
C VAL A 10 -4.81 30.27 -10.32
N VAL A 11 -3.86 30.40 -11.24
CA VAL A 11 -4.14 30.89 -12.61
C VAL A 11 -4.73 29.72 -13.39
N ALA A 12 -6.06 29.64 -13.43
CA ALA A 12 -6.75 28.71 -14.31
C ALA A 12 -6.74 29.27 -15.74
N VAL A 13 -5.87 28.74 -16.60
CA VAL A 13 -5.96 28.94 -18.04
C VAL A 13 -7.12 28.08 -18.54
N VAL A 14 -8.28 28.71 -18.78
CA VAL A 14 -9.45 28.04 -19.36
C VAL A 14 -9.23 27.91 -20.87
N GLY A 15 -8.65 26.79 -21.29
CA GLY A 15 -8.66 26.34 -22.68
C GLY A 15 -9.94 25.56 -22.97
N SER A 16 -10.71 26.01 -23.96
CA SER A 16 -11.96 25.37 -24.40
C SER A 16 -11.72 24.01 -25.08
N GLY A 17 -12.47 22.98 -24.68
CA GLY A 17 -12.91 21.92 -25.60
C GLY A 17 -12.13 20.60 -25.65
N ALA A 18 -11.63 20.09 -24.53
CA ALA A 18 -11.27 18.67 -24.38
C ALA A 18 -11.55 18.23 -22.94
N GLN A 19 -12.03 17.00 -22.72
CA GLN A 19 -12.13 16.46 -21.35
C GLN A 19 -10.73 16.50 -20.71
N PRO A 20 -10.60 16.96 -19.45
CA PRO A 20 -9.31 17.06 -18.80
C PRO A 20 -8.66 15.66 -18.72
N LEU A 21 -7.36 15.60 -19.00
CA LEU A 21 -6.56 14.39 -18.83
C LEU A 21 -6.70 13.91 -17.38
N GLU A 22 -7.15 12.68 -17.19
CA GLU A 22 -7.23 12.05 -15.88
C GLU A 22 -5.88 11.41 -15.56
N ILE A 23 -5.24 11.85 -14.48
CA ILE A 23 -4.00 11.25 -13.98
C ILE A 23 -4.34 10.60 -12.64
N VAL A 24 -4.26 9.29 -12.56
CA VAL A 24 -4.47 8.50 -11.33
C VAL A 24 -3.13 7.98 -10.86
N VAL A 25 -2.84 8.15 -9.58
CA VAL A 25 -1.68 7.56 -8.90
C VAL A 25 -2.17 6.32 -8.17
N ASP A 26 -1.47 5.20 -8.34
CA ASP A 26 -1.71 3.96 -7.63
C ASP A 26 -0.44 3.51 -6.89
N PRO A 27 -0.51 3.27 -5.56
CA PRO A 27 -1.68 3.52 -4.69
C PRO A 27 -2.01 5.03 -4.58
N GLU A 28 -3.26 5.37 -4.25
CA GLU A 28 -3.74 6.78 -4.19
C GLU A 28 -2.93 7.64 -3.21
N TRP A 29 -2.39 7.02 -2.16
CA TRP A 29 -1.58 7.63 -1.11
C TRP A 29 -0.32 6.80 -0.87
N PRO A 30 0.70 6.89 -1.75
CA PRO A 30 1.88 6.06 -1.66
C PRO A 30 2.77 6.46 -0.49
N ASP A 31 3.43 5.48 0.13
CA ASP A 31 4.59 5.70 0.98
C ASP A 31 5.91 5.40 0.23
N TYR A 32 7.06 5.66 0.86
CA TYR A 32 8.37 5.48 0.21
C TYR A 32 8.72 4.00 -0.08
N ASP A 33 7.98 3.05 0.48
CA ASP A 33 8.14 1.62 0.24
C ASP A 33 7.17 1.08 -0.84
N ASP A 34 6.22 1.88 -1.31
CA ASP A 34 5.30 1.50 -2.38
C ASP A 34 5.95 1.61 -3.77
N ALA A 35 5.68 0.61 -4.63
CA ALA A 35 5.94 0.75 -6.06
C ALA A 35 4.78 1.50 -6.71
N ILE A 36 5.05 2.71 -7.21
CA ILE A 36 4.04 3.64 -7.71
C ILE A 36 3.84 3.42 -9.21
N THR A 37 2.58 3.39 -9.63
CA THR A 37 2.16 3.34 -11.03
C THR A 37 1.22 4.50 -11.32
N LEU A 38 1.40 5.17 -12.46
CA LEU A 38 0.46 6.18 -12.95
C LEU A 38 -0.45 5.57 -14.02
N TYR A 39 -1.75 5.82 -13.88
CA TYR A 39 -2.73 5.57 -14.93
C TYR A 39 -3.15 6.91 -15.53
N ILE A 40 -2.81 7.11 -16.79
CA ILE A 40 -3.14 8.32 -17.54
C ILE A 40 -4.28 7.99 -18.51
N GLY A 41 -5.42 8.62 -18.31
CA GLY A 41 -6.66 8.41 -19.04
C GLY A 41 -7.21 9.67 -19.69
N GLY A 42 -7.97 9.53 -20.77
CA GLY A 42 -8.69 10.64 -21.38
C GLY A 42 -9.18 10.32 -22.79
N THR A 43 -9.47 11.37 -23.56
CA THR A 43 -9.81 11.27 -24.98
C THR A 43 -8.76 12.01 -25.82
N TRP A 44 -8.34 11.41 -26.92
CA TRP A 44 -7.46 12.01 -27.91
C TRP A 44 -8.20 12.24 -29.22
N ASP A 45 -7.88 13.32 -29.94
CA ASP A 45 -8.65 13.81 -31.09
C ASP A 45 -8.14 13.32 -32.46
N SER A 46 -7.19 12.38 -32.47
CA SER A 46 -6.66 11.79 -33.71
C SER A 46 -6.28 10.31 -33.59
N LEU A 47 -6.07 9.65 -34.73
CA LEU A 47 -5.48 8.29 -34.79
C LEU A 47 -4.04 8.22 -34.27
N CYS A 48 -3.36 9.37 -34.15
CA CYS A 48 -2.01 9.47 -33.62
C CYS A 48 -2.05 9.61 -32.10
N THR A 49 -2.54 8.57 -31.43
CA THR A 49 -2.62 8.55 -29.97
C THR A 49 -1.21 8.60 -29.37
N PRO A 50 -0.99 9.41 -28.31
CA PRO A 50 0.28 9.47 -27.62
C PRO A 50 0.65 8.10 -27.05
N ARG A 51 1.93 7.73 -27.20
CA ARG A 51 2.46 6.44 -26.77
C ARG A 51 3.90 6.56 -26.28
N ASP A 52 4.50 5.42 -25.95
CA ASP A 52 5.91 5.27 -25.56
C ASP A 52 6.30 6.19 -24.39
N PRO A 53 5.65 6.03 -23.22
CA PRO A 53 5.89 6.89 -22.06
C PRO A 53 7.34 6.78 -21.61
N LYS A 54 8.03 7.93 -21.56
CA LYS A 54 9.37 8.07 -20.97
C LYS A 54 9.26 8.88 -19.70
N VAL A 55 9.67 8.27 -18.59
CA VAL A 55 9.64 8.88 -17.27
C VAL A 55 11.01 9.44 -16.92
N SER A 56 11.02 10.64 -16.35
CA SER A 56 12.18 11.22 -15.70
C SER A 56 11.76 11.88 -14.40
N VAL A 57 12.56 11.69 -13.34
CA VAL A 57 12.32 12.29 -12.04
C VAL A 57 13.43 13.30 -11.77
N GLU A 58 13.09 14.58 -11.73
CA GLU A 58 14.00 15.70 -11.52
C GLU A 58 13.59 16.43 -10.24
N GLY A 59 14.27 16.12 -9.13
CA GLY A 59 13.89 16.64 -7.82
C GLY A 59 12.47 16.20 -7.41
N ALA A 60 11.56 17.17 -7.30
CA ALA A 60 10.15 16.97 -6.95
C ALA A 60 9.22 16.87 -8.17
N THR A 61 9.76 16.87 -9.39
CA THR A 61 8.93 16.80 -10.60
C THR A 61 9.08 15.44 -11.28
N VAL A 62 7.95 14.75 -11.47
CA VAL A 62 7.85 13.54 -12.27
C VAL A 62 7.37 13.95 -13.66
N ARG A 63 8.27 13.95 -14.64
CA ARG A 63 7.93 14.24 -16.04
C ARG A 63 7.64 12.95 -16.79
N VAL A 64 6.45 12.88 -17.37
CA VAL A 64 6.03 11.80 -18.28
C VAL A 64 5.97 12.37 -19.69
N ARG A 65 6.94 12.00 -20.53
CA ARG A 65 6.99 12.36 -21.95
C ARG A 65 6.33 11.30 -22.80
N LEU A 66 5.33 11.69 -23.56
CA LEU A 66 4.65 10.87 -24.56
C LEU A 66 5.08 11.30 -25.96
N SER A 67 5.15 10.37 -26.89
CA SER A 67 5.49 10.66 -28.30
C SER A 67 4.26 10.52 -29.18
N VAL A 68 4.01 11.52 -30.04
CA VAL A 68 2.99 11.39 -31.10
C VAL A 68 3.61 10.71 -32.32
N PRO A 69 2.98 9.65 -32.87
CA PRO A 69 3.41 9.07 -34.13
C PRO A 69 3.42 10.12 -35.27
N GLY A 70 4.47 10.11 -36.10
CA GLY A 70 4.49 10.89 -37.34
C GLY A 70 3.61 10.28 -38.44
N GLY A 71 3.24 11.10 -39.43
CA GLY A 71 2.47 10.68 -40.60
C GLY A 71 1.09 11.36 -40.68
N ALA A 72 0.19 10.80 -41.50
CA ALA A 72 -1.18 11.30 -41.60
C ALA A 72 -1.94 10.95 -40.31
N CYS A 73 -2.43 11.98 -39.61
CA CYS A 73 -3.22 11.83 -38.38
C CYS A 73 -4.67 12.27 -38.61
N PRO A 74 -5.54 11.39 -39.15
CA PRO A 74 -6.96 11.68 -39.29
C PRO A 74 -7.59 12.06 -37.94
N LYS A 75 -8.48 13.05 -37.98
CA LYS A 75 -9.24 13.47 -36.80
C LYS A 75 -10.29 12.41 -36.45
N VAL A 76 -10.14 11.82 -35.27
CA VAL A 76 -11.08 10.85 -34.69
C VAL A 76 -10.91 10.87 -33.18
N SER A 77 -12.01 10.83 -32.43
CA SER A 77 -11.96 10.77 -30.98
C SER A 77 -11.70 9.34 -30.51
N LEU A 78 -10.58 9.08 -29.83
CA LEU A 78 -10.21 7.78 -29.30
C LEU A 78 -9.90 7.84 -27.80
N PRO A 79 -10.17 6.76 -27.05
CA PRO A 79 -9.77 6.69 -25.64
C PRO A 79 -8.24 6.57 -25.53
N LEU A 80 -7.64 7.43 -24.69
CA LEU A 80 -6.26 7.32 -24.25
C LEU A 80 -6.23 6.56 -22.92
N ARG A 81 -5.39 5.53 -22.84
CA ARG A 81 -5.11 4.78 -21.62
C ARG A 81 -3.65 4.38 -21.61
N LEU A 82 -2.90 4.86 -20.63
CA LEU A 82 -1.49 4.55 -20.45
C LEU A 82 -1.24 4.13 -19.01
N GLU A 83 -0.46 3.07 -18.86
CA GLU A 83 0.08 2.62 -17.59
C GLU A 83 1.57 2.95 -17.56
N VAL A 84 2.00 3.67 -16.53
CA VAL A 84 3.35 4.20 -16.43
C VAL A 84 3.93 3.85 -15.06
N PRO A 85 4.70 2.75 -14.95
CA PRO A 85 5.35 2.39 -13.69
C PRO A 85 6.46 3.40 -13.37
N LEU A 86 6.38 4.02 -12.19
CA LEU A 86 7.42 4.92 -11.65
C LEU A 86 8.42 4.18 -10.76
N GLY A 87 7.98 3.09 -10.14
CA GLY A 87 8.75 2.41 -9.09
C GLY A 87 8.65 3.16 -7.76
N ARG A 88 9.69 3.10 -6.94
CA ARG A 88 9.71 3.72 -5.61
C ARG A 88 10.22 5.16 -5.69
N LEU A 89 9.60 6.05 -4.96
CA LEU A 89 10.03 7.43 -4.82
C LEU A 89 10.38 7.73 -3.35
N ALA A 90 11.29 8.68 -3.15
CA ALA A 90 11.59 9.15 -1.80
C ALA A 90 10.40 9.90 -1.22
N ARG A 91 10.35 10.07 0.11
CA ARG A 91 9.30 10.89 0.75
C ARG A 91 9.31 12.31 0.20
N GLY A 92 8.14 12.88 -0.05
CA GLY A 92 8.03 14.26 -0.54
C GLY A 92 6.75 14.55 -1.29
N LEU A 93 6.49 15.84 -1.50
CA LEU A 93 5.46 16.30 -2.44
C LEU A 93 6.05 16.26 -3.84
N TYR A 94 5.32 15.63 -4.77
CA TYR A 94 5.69 15.55 -6.16
C TYR A 94 4.62 16.17 -7.06
N GLU A 95 5.06 16.81 -8.14
CA GLU A 95 4.22 17.23 -9.24
C GLU A 95 4.44 16.32 -10.44
N ILE A 96 3.39 15.64 -10.88
CA ILE A 96 3.37 14.91 -12.15
C ILE A 96 3.06 15.89 -13.25
N VAL A 97 3.90 15.95 -14.27
CA VAL A 97 3.66 16.72 -15.48
C VAL A 97 3.65 15.76 -16.66
N VAL A 98 2.51 15.66 -17.33
CA VAL A 98 2.37 14.86 -18.56
C VAL A 98 2.53 15.79 -19.74
N GLU A 99 3.55 15.55 -20.54
CA GLU A 99 3.83 16.30 -21.76
C GLU A 99 3.87 15.38 -22.98
N VAL A 100 3.49 15.90 -24.13
CA VAL A 100 3.56 15.18 -25.39
C VAL A 100 4.50 15.92 -26.33
N VAL A 101 5.36 15.17 -27.01
CA VAL A 101 6.30 15.65 -28.02
C VAL A 101 5.78 15.26 -29.39
N ASP A 102 5.61 16.25 -30.26
CA ASP A 102 5.18 16.04 -31.62
C ASP A 102 6.36 15.66 -32.55
N PRO A 103 6.10 15.23 -33.81
CA PRO A 103 7.17 14.88 -34.74
C PRO A 103 8.11 16.04 -35.10
N SER A 104 7.72 17.30 -34.87
CA SER A 104 8.58 18.47 -35.06
C SER A 104 9.53 18.71 -33.88
N GLY A 105 9.33 17.98 -32.78
CA GLY A 105 10.08 18.12 -31.53
C GLY A 105 9.47 19.13 -30.57
N ALA A 106 8.32 19.72 -30.88
CA ALA A 106 7.64 20.64 -29.98
C ALA A 106 6.94 19.87 -28.85
N ALA A 107 7.16 20.30 -27.61
CA ALA A 107 6.53 19.73 -26.43
C ALA A 107 5.33 20.57 -25.98
N ARG A 108 4.22 19.93 -25.62
CA ARG A 108 3.05 20.57 -25.00
C ARG A 108 2.60 19.80 -23.76
N ILE A 109 2.22 20.51 -22.71
CA ILE A 109 1.69 19.92 -21.47
C ILE A 109 0.23 19.50 -21.73
N LEU A 110 -0.10 18.27 -21.36
CA LEU A 110 -1.45 17.71 -21.43
C LEU A 110 -2.20 17.81 -20.10
N GLY A 111 -1.46 17.80 -18.99
CA GLY A 111 -2.02 17.95 -17.64
C GLY A 111 -0.95 17.80 -16.58
N SER A 112 -1.28 18.22 -15.35
CA SER A 112 -0.47 17.98 -14.18
C SER A 112 -1.32 17.55 -12.99
N ARG A 113 -0.70 16.83 -12.06
CA ARG A 113 -1.30 16.41 -10.79
C ARG A 113 -0.24 16.37 -9.70
N GLU A 114 -0.55 16.98 -8.56
CA GLU A 114 0.25 16.80 -7.35
C GLU A 114 -0.11 15.50 -6.62
N PHE A 115 0.88 14.87 -6.02
CA PHE A 115 0.70 13.76 -5.08
C PHE A 115 1.81 13.76 -4.04
N TYR A 116 1.55 13.16 -2.88
CA TYR A 116 2.49 13.11 -1.77
C TYR A 116 2.92 11.68 -1.53
N VAL A 117 4.24 11.45 -1.47
CA VAL A 117 4.84 10.19 -1.02
C VAL A 117 5.11 10.32 0.48
N ALA A 118 4.32 9.60 1.27
CA ALA A 118 4.35 9.69 2.72
C ALA A 118 5.53 8.92 3.33
N GLN A 119 5.87 9.31 4.56
CA GLN A 119 6.49 8.38 5.51
C GLN A 119 5.34 7.67 6.23
N PRO A 120 5.39 6.34 6.40
CA PRO A 120 4.38 5.66 7.20
C PRO A 120 4.37 6.21 8.61
N ASN A 121 3.18 6.50 9.13
CA ASN A 121 2.99 6.94 10.50
C ASN A 121 2.51 5.75 11.32
N TRP A 122 3.47 4.89 11.67
CA TRP A 122 3.19 3.62 12.32
C TRP A 122 2.64 3.79 13.72
N LEU A 123 1.50 3.15 13.95
CA LEU A 123 0.96 2.89 15.26
C LEU A 123 1.02 1.39 15.54
N TYR A 124 1.74 1.00 16.58
CA TYR A 124 1.81 -0.40 17.01
C TYR A 124 0.61 -0.79 17.85
N TRP A 125 0.20 -2.05 17.73
CA TRP A 125 -0.87 -2.59 18.56
C TRP A 125 -0.44 -2.60 20.04
N MET A 126 -1.27 -2.05 20.92
CA MET A 126 -1.06 -2.11 22.36
C MET A 126 -2.40 -2.29 23.07
N SER A 127 -2.46 -3.20 24.04
CA SER A 127 -3.68 -3.53 24.78
C SER A 127 -4.26 -2.35 25.57
N ASN A 128 -3.43 -1.35 25.89
CA ASN A 128 -3.79 -0.16 26.66
C ASN A 128 -3.94 1.11 25.81
N ARG A 129 -3.84 1.01 24.48
CA ARG A 129 -4.04 2.13 23.54
C ARG A 129 -4.92 1.67 22.37
N PRO A 130 -6.25 1.64 22.56
CA PRO A 130 -7.16 1.42 21.44
C PRO A 130 -7.02 2.51 20.37
N LEU A 131 -7.52 2.22 19.18
CA LEU A 131 -7.65 3.20 18.10
C LEU A 131 -8.53 4.36 18.53
N ALA A 132 -8.14 5.54 18.08
CA ALA A 132 -8.93 6.75 18.20
C ALA A 132 -9.08 7.40 16.82
N TRP A 133 -10.04 8.32 16.66
CA TRP A 133 -10.26 8.98 15.36
C TRP A 133 -9.06 9.81 14.88
N GLU A 134 -8.19 10.20 15.81
CA GLU A 134 -6.91 10.86 15.55
C GLU A 134 -5.89 9.92 14.89
N ASP A 135 -6.17 8.63 14.79
CA ASP A 135 -5.37 7.64 14.07
C ASP A 135 -5.75 7.51 12.58
N PHE A 136 -6.80 8.19 12.12
CA PHE A 136 -7.29 8.18 10.74
C PHE A 136 -7.00 9.52 10.06
N LEU A 137 -5.76 9.68 9.58
CA LEU A 137 -5.24 10.94 9.05
C LEU A 137 -5.41 11.07 7.53
N ALA A 138 -5.68 9.97 6.83
CA ALA A 138 -5.86 9.97 5.39
C ALA A 138 -7.25 10.52 5.02
N PRO A 139 -7.36 11.26 3.91
CA PRO A 139 -8.67 11.59 3.35
C PRO A 139 -9.34 10.33 2.78
N PRO A 140 -10.69 10.25 2.80
CA PRO A 140 -11.42 9.14 2.20
C PRO A 140 -11.12 9.01 0.69
N PRO A 141 -10.80 7.81 0.19
CA PRO A 141 -10.50 7.60 -1.23
C PRO A 141 -11.75 7.76 -2.08
N ARG A 142 -11.56 8.12 -3.35
CA ARG A 142 -12.69 8.30 -4.30
C ARG A 142 -13.43 6.99 -4.55
N GLN A 143 -12.69 5.89 -4.69
CA GLN A 143 -13.22 4.56 -5.00
C GLN A 143 -13.36 3.68 -3.75
N ARG A 144 -14.02 4.20 -2.70
CA ARG A 144 -14.17 3.50 -1.41
C ARG A 144 -15.27 2.43 -1.36
N GLY A 145 -16.10 2.32 -2.39
CA GLY A 145 -17.30 1.47 -2.37
C GLY A 145 -18.27 1.89 -1.26
N GLU A 146 -18.77 0.91 -0.50
CA GLU A 146 -19.70 1.11 0.64
C GLU A 146 -18.97 1.40 1.98
N ALA A 147 -17.63 1.32 2.01
CA ALA A 147 -16.88 1.56 3.23
C ALA A 147 -17.05 3.02 3.71
N VAL A 148 -17.20 3.18 5.03
CA VAL A 148 -17.33 4.49 5.69
C VAL A 148 -16.09 4.86 6.52
N ALA A 149 -15.27 3.86 6.84
CA ALA A 149 -13.94 3.98 7.41
C ALA A 149 -13.09 2.79 6.95
N GLN A 150 -11.78 2.91 7.08
CA GLN A 150 -10.85 1.80 6.88
C GLN A 150 -9.57 2.07 7.66
N VAL A 151 -9.17 1.11 8.48
CA VAL A 151 -7.85 1.05 9.08
C VAL A 151 -6.87 0.37 8.12
N CYS A 152 -5.73 0.99 7.85
CA CYS A 152 -4.68 0.43 7.01
C CYS A 152 -3.73 -0.41 7.86
N LEU A 153 -3.95 -1.72 7.88
CA LEU A 153 -3.16 -2.67 8.67
C LEU A 153 -1.90 -3.14 7.94
N SER A 154 -0.83 -3.33 8.70
CA SER A 154 0.43 -3.89 8.24
C SER A 154 0.88 -4.99 9.19
N LEU A 155 1.01 -6.21 8.65
CA LEU A 155 1.65 -7.33 9.31
C LEU A 155 3.02 -7.55 8.67
N THR A 156 4.09 -7.25 9.40
CA THR A 156 5.47 -7.34 8.88
C THR A 156 6.33 -8.17 9.81
N TYR A 157 7.47 -8.65 9.30
CA TYR A 157 8.44 -9.37 10.09
C TYR A 157 9.86 -8.94 9.72
N GLU A 158 10.74 -9.03 10.70
CA GLU A 158 12.18 -8.89 10.55
C GLU A 158 12.85 -10.10 11.19
N TYR A 159 13.94 -10.57 10.58
CA TYR A 159 14.72 -11.66 11.15
C TYR A 159 16.20 -11.49 10.89
N GLY A 160 17.01 -11.96 11.84
CA GLY A 160 18.43 -12.15 11.66
C GLY A 160 18.76 -13.56 11.19
N ALA A 161 19.96 -13.76 10.66
CA ALA A 161 20.49 -15.09 10.37
C ALA A 161 21.97 -15.20 10.75
N THR A 162 22.39 -16.41 11.07
CA THR A 162 23.81 -16.75 11.25
C THR A 162 24.22 -17.78 10.20
N ALA A 163 25.48 -17.70 9.77
CA ALA A 163 26.08 -18.65 8.85
C ALA A 163 27.39 -19.15 9.42
N ARG A 164 27.66 -20.46 9.28
CA ARG A 164 28.95 -21.08 9.60
C ARG A 164 29.39 -21.97 8.46
N ALA A 165 30.71 -22.17 8.34
CA ALA A 165 31.24 -23.15 7.39
C ALA A 165 30.68 -24.54 7.68
N GLU A 166 30.31 -25.26 6.62
CA GLU A 166 29.91 -26.65 6.70
C GLU A 166 31.13 -27.52 7.04
N PRO A 167 31.07 -28.38 8.08
CA PRO A 167 32.15 -29.28 8.40
C PRO A 167 32.47 -30.22 7.22
N GLY A 168 33.71 -30.18 6.72
CA GLY A 168 34.19 -31.08 5.67
C GLY A 168 33.65 -30.79 4.26
N GLY A 169 33.04 -29.63 4.03
CA GLY A 169 32.49 -29.24 2.73
C GLY A 169 32.73 -27.76 2.40
N PRO A 170 32.57 -27.36 1.12
CA PRO A 170 32.69 -25.96 0.70
C PRO A 170 31.42 -25.13 0.98
N GLY A 171 30.43 -25.71 1.68
CA GLY A 171 29.14 -25.07 1.94
C GLY A 171 29.09 -24.20 3.19
N LEU A 172 27.96 -23.53 3.36
CA LEU A 172 27.55 -22.82 4.56
C LEU A 172 26.35 -23.53 5.18
N LEU A 173 26.33 -23.65 6.50
CA LEU A 173 25.15 -23.99 7.29
C LEU A 173 24.57 -22.70 7.86
N VAL A 174 23.32 -22.42 7.54
CA VAL A 174 22.63 -21.18 7.92
C VAL A 174 21.42 -21.45 8.78
N ARG A 175 21.20 -20.58 9.77
CA ARG A 175 20.11 -20.65 10.74
C ARG A 175 19.48 -19.28 10.92
N LEU A 176 18.16 -19.25 11.06
CA LEU A 176 17.47 -18.06 11.53
C LEU A 176 17.87 -17.79 12.99
N THR A 177 17.83 -16.53 13.37
CA THR A 177 18.04 -16.09 14.75
C THR A 177 16.82 -15.36 15.25
N GLU A 178 16.99 -14.20 15.87
CA GLU A 178 15.87 -13.38 16.33
C GLU A 178 14.89 -13.12 15.20
N VAL A 179 13.63 -13.49 15.40
CA VAL A 179 12.51 -13.15 14.52
C VAL A 179 11.58 -12.25 15.30
N ARG A 180 11.13 -11.15 14.69
CA ARG A 180 10.13 -10.25 15.28
C ARG A 180 9.04 -9.97 14.27
N VAL A 181 7.80 -10.25 14.68
CA VAL A 181 6.61 -9.98 13.89
C VAL A 181 5.87 -8.79 14.50
N HIS A 182 5.49 -7.86 13.65
CA HIS A 182 4.89 -6.59 14.01
C HIS A 182 3.49 -6.46 13.43
N ASN A 183 2.55 -6.01 14.25
CA ASN A 183 1.22 -5.55 13.83
C ASN A 183 1.15 -4.03 14.01
N ARG A 184 0.88 -3.30 12.93
CA ARG A 184 0.89 -1.84 12.91
C ARG A 184 -0.26 -1.31 12.07
N VAL A 185 -0.68 -0.08 12.36
CA VAL A 185 -1.56 0.73 11.52
C VAL A 185 -0.72 1.81 10.86
N ASP A 186 -0.92 2.04 9.56
CA ASP A 186 -0.48 3.29 8.94
C ASP A 186 -1.56 4.36 9.12
N ARG A 187 -1.31 5.30 10.02
CA ARG A 187 -2.25 6.39 10.30
C ARG A 187 -2.44 7.31 9.09
N ASN A 188 -1.42 7.44 8.25
CA ASN A 188 -1.45 8.29 7.05
C ASN A 188 -2.19 7.63 5.87
N ARG A 189 -2.58 6.35 5.98
CA ARG A 189 -3.39 5.61 4.99
C ARG A 189 -4.73 5.13 5.55
N SER A 190 -4.96 5.32 6.85
CA SER A 190 -6.23 5.05 7.50
C SER A 190 -7.16 6.25 7.37
N TRP A 191 -8.39 6.04 6.94
CA TRP A 191 -9.36 7.11 6.65
C TRP A 191 -10.74 6.82 7.25
N ALA A 192 -11.52 7.88 7.48
CA ALA A 192 -12.91 7.77 7.90
C ALA A 192 -13.73 8.96 7.39
N LEU A 193 -14.96 8.71 6.93
CA LEU A 193 -15.92 9.77 6.61
C LEU A 193 -16.25 10.56 7.87
N PRO A 194 -16.10 11.91 7.88
CA PRO A 194 -16.33 12.73 9.08
C PRO A 194 -17.67 12.50 9.75
N GLU A 195 -18.75 12.34 8.97
CA GLU A 195 -20.12 12.13 9.43
C GLU A 195 -20.40 10.69 9.93
N HIS A 196 -19.45 9.76 9.73
CA HIS A 196 -19.51 8.39 10.20
C HIS A 196 -18.55 8.10 11.37
N ARG A 197 -17.92 9.14 11.95
CA ARG A 197 -17.05 9.00 13.12
C ARG A 197 -17.84 8.70 14.40
N ARG A 198 -18.39 7.50 14.49
CA ARG A 198 -19.22 7.01 15.60
C ARG A 198 -18.57 5.84 16.35
N PRO A 199 -18.84 5.65 17.65
CA PRO A 199 -18.19 4.59 18.44
C PRO A 199 -18.31 3.18 17.85
N ASP A 200 -19.43 2.83 17.22
CA ASP A 200 -19.66 1.54 16.58
C ASP A 200 -18.74 1.29 15.36
N VAL A 201 -18.46 2.34 14.58
CA VAL A 201 -17.55 2.27 13.44
C VAL A 201 -16.10 2.18 13.90
N LEU A 202 -15.72 2.95 14.93
CA LEU A 202 -14.36 2.85 15.50
C LEU A 202 -14.11 1.45 16.11
N GLU A 203 -15.14 0.89 16.75
CA GLU A 203 -15.07 -0.47 17.28
C GLU A 203 -14.87 -1.49 16.15
N HIS A 204 -15.54 -1.32 15.01
CA HIS A 204 -15.38 -2.19 13.83
C HIS A 204 -13.91 -2.23 13.37
N GLU A 205 -13.30 -1.06 13.16
CA GLU A 205 -11.88 -0.96 12.78
C GLU A 205 -10.94 -1.52 13.85
N GLN A 206 -11.28 -1.35 15.13
CA GLN A 206 -10.53 -1.95 16.23
C GLN A 206 -10.60 -3.49 16.20
N ILE A 207 -11.74 -4.10 15.81
CA ILE A 207 -11.83 -5.56 15.66
C ILE A 207 -10.86 -6.04 14.59
N HIS A 208 -10.75 -5.34 13.45
CA HIS A 208 -9.72 -5.67 12.45
C HIS A 208 -8.32 -5.61 13.06
N PHE A 209 -7.97 -4.52 13.75
CA PHE A 209 -6.63 -4.39 14.32
C PHE A 209 -6.31 -5.51 15.34
N ASP A 210 -7.31 -5.93 16.11
CA ASP A 210 -7.20 -7.02 17.07
C ASP A 210 -7.11 -8.41 16.42
N ILE A 211 -7.84 -8.66 15.33
CA ILE A 211 -7.69 -9.88 14.52
C ILE A 211 -6.24 -9.98 14.02
N ASN A 212 -5.68 -8.89 13.49
CA ASN A 212 -4.31 -8.88 13.00
C ASN A 212 -3.28 -9.12 14.13
N GLU A 213 -3.56 -8.67 15.36
CA GLU A 213 -2.71 -8.96 16.52
C GLU A 213 -2.76 -10.44 16.91
N VAL A 214 -3.93 -11.07 16.85
CA VAL A 214 -4.06 -12.52 17.10
C VAL A 214 -3.18 -13.29 16.12
N TYR A 215 -3.27 -12.98 14.82
CA TYR A 215 -2.45 -13.65 13.81
C TYR A 215 -0.98 -13.27 13.87
N ARG A 216 -0.62 -12.06 14.31
CA ARG A 216 0.76 -11.69 14.63
C ARG A 216 1.35 -12.59 15.73
N ARG A 217 0.60 -12.85 16.81
CA ARG A 217 1.04 -13.75 17.89
C ARG A 217 1.24 -15.19 17.41
N LEU A 218 0.30 -15.71 16.63
CA LEU A 218 0.39 -17.05 16.06
C LEU A 218 1.58 -17.16 15.08
N LEU A 219 1.75 -16.17 14.21
CA LEU A 219 2.87 -16.13 13.27
C LEU A 219 4.21 -16.03 13.99
N GLN A 220 4.32 -15.19 15.02
CA GLN A 220 5.52 -15.11 15.85
C GLN A 220 5.89 -16.48 16.42
N GLU A 221 4.91 -17.17 17.02
CA GLU A 221 5.14 -18.48 17.60
C GLU A 221 5.63 -19.51 16.56
N GLU A 222 5.03 -19.55 15.37
CA GLU A 222 5.48 -20.47 14.32
C GLU A 222 6.85 -20.10 13.74
N LEU A 223 7.16 -18.81 13.60
CA LEU A 223 8.47 -18.38 13.14
C LEU A 223 9.56 -18.65 14.18
N ASP A 224 9.26 -18.54 15.47
CA ASP A 224 10.17 -18.95 16.55
C ASP A 224 10.45 -20.46 16.50
N ARG A 225 9.42 -21.28 16.27
CA ARG A 225 9.59 -22.73 16.07
C ARG A 225 10.38 -23.05 14.81
N LEU A 226 10.15 -22.31 13.72
CA LEU A 226 10.95 -22.42 12.50
C LEU A 226 12.41 -22.10 12.81
N ALA A 227 12.68 -20.99 13.48
CA ALA A 227 14.04 -20.58 13.83
C ALA A 227 14.77 -21.60 14.71
N ALA A 228 14.05 -22.22 15.65
CA ALA A 228 14.62 -23.27 16.51
C ALA A 228 15.03 -24.55 15.75
N ARG A 229 14.35 -24.88 14.65
CA ARG A 229 14.54 -26.16 13.92
C ARG A 229 15.28 -26.04 12.59
N LEU A 230 15.25 -24.86 11.96
CA LEU A 230 15.72 -24.67 10.59
C LEU A 230 17.25 -24.53 10.55
N GLU A 231 17.91 -25.50 9.92
CA GLU A 231 19.30 -25.38 9.46
C GLU A 231 19.34 -25.77 7.98
N LEU A 232 19.80 -24.84 7.14
CA LEU A 232 19.87 -25.03 5.70
C LEU A 232 21.32 -25.03 5.23
N ARG A 233 21.61 -25.84 4.21
CA ARG A 233 22.88 -25.79 3.48
C ARG A 233 22.75 -24.87 2.26
N ALA A 234 23.76 -24.03 2.04
CA ALA A 234 23.87 -23.14 0.88
C ALA A 234 25.32 -22.99 0.43
N PHE A 235 25.56 -22.59 -0.82
CA PHE A 235 26.87 -22.32 -1.39
C PHE A 235 27.01 -20.82 -1.66
N GLY A 236 27.22 -20.06 -0.58
CA GLY A 236 27.36 -18.61 -0.62
C GLY A 236 26.25 -17.89 0.15
N VAL A 237 26.51 -16.61 0.45
CA VAL A 237 25.64 -15.78 1.28
C VAL A 237 24.32 -15.46 0.58
N GLU A 238 24.34 -15.23 -0.74
CA GLU A 238 23.15 -14.91 -1.52
C GLU A 238 22.14 -16.07 -1.56
N GLU A 239 22.60 -17.28 -1.89
CA GLU A 239 21.77 -18.49 -1.87
C GLU A 239 21.24 -18.78 -0.46
N ALA A 240 22.05 -18.55 0.58
CA ALA A 240 21.60 -18.70 1.96
C ALA A 240 20.43 -17.76 2.29
N TRP A 241 20.55 -16.48 1.94
CA TRP A 241 19.49 -15.50 2.15
C TRP A 241 18.23 -15.82 1.37
N GLN A 242 18.37 -16.25 0.12
CA GLN A 242 17.24 -16.65 -0.72
C GLN A 242 16.49 -17.83 -0.08
N LYS A 243 17.20 -18.91 0.30
CA LYS A 243 16.59 -20.09 0.91
C LYS A 243 15.91 -19.78 2.24
N LEU A 244 16.55 -18.97 3.09
CA LEU A 244 15.96 -18.55 4.37
C LEU A 244 14.69 -17.72 4.14
N ARG A 245 14.72 -16.78 3.19
CA ARG A 245 13.56 -15.98 2.82
C ARG A 245 12.42 -16.86 2.34
N GLU A 246 12.68 -17.80 1.44
CA GLU A 246 11.68 -18.73 0.93
C GLU A 246 11.00 -19.54 2.05
N GLU A 247 11.74 -20.01 3.05
CA GLU A 247 11.17 -20.74 4.19
C GLU A 247 10.34 -19.86 5.12
N VAL A 248 10.80 -18.64 5.41
CA VAL A 248 10.05 -17.68 6.24
C VAL A 248 8.78 -17.21 5.51
N ASP A 249 8.89 -16.87 4.23
CA ASP A 249 7.79 -16.39 3.40
C ASP A 249 6.68 -17.45 3.27
N LYS A 250 7.03 -18.73 3.17
CA LYS A 250 6.04 -19.83 3.18
C LYS A 250 5.20 -19.84 4.45
N VAL A 251 5.83 -19.65 5.62
CA VAL A 251 5.10 -19.59 6.90
C VAL A 251 4.27 -18.31 6.96
N TYR A 252 4.87 -17.16 6.66
CA TYR A 252 4.19 -15.87 6.62
C TYR A 252 2.92 -15.93 5.76
N MET A 253 3.01 -16.41 4.51
CA MET A 253 1.90 -16.43 3.56
C MET A 253 0.76 -17.36 3.98
N ARG A 254 1.02 -18.39 4.80
CA ARG A 254 -0.05 -19.21 5.39
C ARG A 254 -0.85 -18.42 6.42
N PHE A 255 -0.16 -17.79 7.37
CA PHE A 255 -0.81 -17.00 8.42
C PHE A 255 -1.47 -15.75 7.86
N TRP A 256 -0.83 -15.07 6.91
CA TRP A 256 -1.39 -13.90 6.23
C TRP A 256 -2.71 -14.25 5.54
N ARG A 257 -2.74 -15.28 4.70
CA ARG A 257 -3.98 -15.72 4.02
C ARG A 257 -5.07 -16.06 5.02
N LYS A 258 -4.73 -16.76 6.11
CA LYS A 258 -5.71 -17.10 7.13
C LYS A 258 -6.25 -15.87 7.87
N CYS A 259 -5.39 -14.90 8.16
CA CYS A 259 -5.80 -13.62 8.74
C CYS A 259 -6.78 -12.90 7.81
N GLN A 260 -6.49 -12.84 6.51
CA GLN A 260 -7.38 -12.23 5.50
C GLN A 260 -8.74 -12.96 5.42
N GLU A 261 -8.74 -14.30 5.40
CA GLU A 261 -9.99 -15.09 5.44
C GLU A 261 -10.86 -14.75 6.66
N VAL A 262 -10.25 -14.49 7.82
CA VAL A 262 -10.98 -14.13 9.04
C VAL A 262 -11.48 -12.69 9.03
N HIS A 263 -10.74 -11.76 8.41
CA HIS A 263 -11.25 -10.41 8.14
C HIS A 263 -12.46 -10.44 7.22
N ASP A 264 -12.36 -11.15 6.09
CA ASP A 264 -13.47 -11.26 5.12
C ASP A 264 -14.72 -11.89 5.75
N LEU A 265 -14.53 -12.89 6.62
CA LEU A 265 -15.61 -13.53 7.34
C LEU A 265 -16.26 -12.57 8.36
N PHE A 266 -15.45 -11.80 9.09
CA PHE A 266 -15.94 -10.77 10.01
C PHE A 266 -16.81 -9.75 9.28
N ASP A 267 -16.32 -9.17 8.18
CA ASP A 267 -17.04 -8.16 7.39
C ASP A 267 -18.34 -8.72 6.85
N LYS A 268 -18.29 -9.95 6.32
CA LYS A 268 -19.47 -10.64 5.81
C LYS A 268 -20.54 -10.84 6.88
N GLU A 269 -20.16 -11.40 8.03
CA GLU A 269 -21.12 -11.69 9.10
C GLU A 269 -21.70 -10.40 9.70
N VAL A 270 -20.91 -9.34 9.87
CA VAL A 270 -21.40 -8.04 10.34
C VAL A 270 -22.33 -7.40 9.33
N ARG A 271 -22.04 -7.47 8.02
CA ARG A 271 -22.94 -6.98 6.97
C ARG A 271 -24.28 -7.72 6.97
N GLU A 272 -24.28 -9.03 7.17
CA GLU A 272 -25.48 -9.87 7.12
C GLU A 272 -26.33 -9.82 8.40
N ARG A 273 -25.69 -9.71 9.57
CA ARG A 273 -26.33 -9.84 10.89
C ARG A 273 -26.29 -8.57 11.73
N GLY A 274 -25.62 -7.53 11.25
CA GLY A 274 -25.57 -6.21 11.87
C GLY A 274 -24.85 -6.17 13.23
N PRO A 275 -25.25 -5.23 14.12
CA PRO A 275 -24.55 -4.97 15.39
C PRO A 275 -24.43 -6.15 16.36
N MET A 276 -25.33 -7.14 16.24
CA MET A 276 -25.25 -8.36 17.06
C MET A 276 -24.01 -9.19 16.72
N ALA A 277 -23.74 -9.41 15.43
CA ALA A 277 -22.54 -10.13 15.01
C ALA A 277 -21.28 -9.37 15.41
N GLN A 278 -21.26 -8.04 15.31
CA GLN A 278 -20.10 -7.26 15.75
C GLN A 278 -19.74 -7.51 17.22
N ARG A 279 -20.74 -7.56 18.12
CA ARG A 279 -20.53 -7.89 19.54
C ARG A 279 -20.03 -9.32 19.75
N GLU A 280 -20.60 -10.29 19.05
CA GLU A 280 -20.15 -11.69 19.10
C GLU A 280 -18.68 -11.82 18.64
N TRP A 281 -18.30 -11.09 17.58
CA TRP A 281 -16.93 -11.02 17.09
C TRP A 281 -16.00 -10.35 18.10
N ARG A 282 -16.42 -9.25 18.72
CA ARG A 282 -15.66 -8.60 19.80
C ARG A 282 -15.34 -9.57 20.93
N GLU A 283 -16.32 -10.34 21.40
CA GLU A 283 -16.12 -11.35 22.44
C GLU A 283 -15.18 -12.47 21.98
N ARG A 284 -15.36 -12.95 20.75
CA ARG A 284 -14.57 -14.01 20.14
C ARG A 284 -13.10 -13.60 20.01
N VAL A 285 -12.84 -12.43 19.43
CA VAL A 285 -11.49 -11.89 19.25
C VAL A 285 -10.83 -11.59 20.60
N ASN A 286 -11.59 -11.11 21.60
CA ASN A 286 -11.07 -10.95 22.95
C ASN A 286 -10.64 -12.29 23.59
N ARG A 287 -11.33 -13.40 23.30
CA ARG A 287 -10.85 -14.74 23.71
C ARG A 287 -9.56 -15.11 22.99
N TRP A 288 -9.50 -14.88 21.68
CA TRP A 288 -8.30 -15.15 20.89
C TRP A 288 -7.10 -14.30 21.32
N LEU A 289 -7.29 -13.04 21.70
CA LEU A 289 -6.21 -12.21 22.23
C LEU A 289 -5.64 -12.77 23.55
N ARG A 290 -6.46 -13.45 24.36
CA ARG A 290 -5.98 -14.14 25.57
C ARG A 290 -5.34 -15.49 25.24
N ASN A 291 -5.90 -16.22 24.29
CA ASN A 291 -5.42 -17.51 23.84
C ASN A 291 -5.47 -17.61 22.30
N PRO A 292 -4.39 -17.19 21.59
CA PRO A 292 -4.41 -17.11 20.13
C PRO A 292 -4.71 -18.43 19.43
N ARG A 293 -4.43 -19.56 20.08
CA ARG A 293 -4.68 -20.91 19.53
C ARG A 293 -6.16 -21.26 19.39
N GLU A 294 -7.06 -20.50 20.01
CA GLU A 294 -8.51 -20.63 19.81
C GLU A 294 -9.00 -20.00 18.49
N ALA A 295 -8.15 -19.21 17.81
CA ALA A 295 -8.48 -18.66 16.51
C ALA A 295 -8.40 -19.73 15.40
N PRO A 296 -9.09 -19.55 14.26
CA PRO A 296 -8.97 -20.44 13.11
C PRO A 296 -7.50 -20.59 12.65
N GLN A 297 -7.00 -21.82 12.64
CA GLN A 297 -5.59 -22.11 12.30
C GLN A 297 -5.38 -22.21 10.78
N PRO A 298 -4.20 -21.83 10.24
CA PRO A 298 -3.89 -21.93 8.80
C PRO A 298 -3.60 -23.34 8.27
#